data_AF-A0A0W0ZP54-F1
#
_entry.id   AF-A0A0W0ZP54-F1
#
_cell.length_a   1.000
_cell.length_b   1.000
_cell.length_c   1.000
_cell.angle_alpha   90.00
_cell.angle_beta   90.00
_cell.angle_gamma   90.00
#
_symmetry.space_group_name_H-M   'P 1'
#
loop_
_entity.id
_entity.type
_entity.pdbx_description
1 polymer ?
#
loop_
_entity_poly.entity_id
_entity_poly.type
_entity_poly.pdbx_seq_one_letter_code
_entity_poly.pdbx_strand_id
1 'polypeptide(L)'
;MEGKLELYQQEIKNATQPIFARLEHYRNAMFAIRKLLMDYFFNPGRTQKLTEVAQGEELVFSFNLVQKNMEKCLVDEYLLAKTAQEIINSEENPSLVAAFDTHVLQSGLPLEFREQEGLYLFKPEKPYTPMAQVFMRQFACALGAYRVCLGICETYFALCNHDGIATKQLQNYIDSANDLKQQITEEIDLIALHKQIKIIENEIMALLRTEKVREGLPQFKNDIDKLKIKLVALLEAGAVHLQNCYTEFPNDAILWMLHDRSWHSLLKTLSGLLYAEQYTYSTLYSTLEIKKEFIGLIKTEIEHFDTRVFATEPLLKIELLRKAAKLISDAKIDILAKLAENGVELIEAPKMGLFSPPSKSIYGLMLAYQQRQLALVDTFGGPCIDEDETEELNRAFEL
;
A
#
# COMPACT_ATOMS: atom_id res chain seq x y z
N MET A 1 -0.30 -5.43 -31.35
CA MET A 1 -0.19 -4.58 -30.12
C MET A 1 -0.34 -5.39 -28.85
N GLU A 2 -1.01 -6.55 -28.87
CA GLU A 2 -1.22 -7.39 -27.68
C GLU A 2 0.07 -7.94 -27.05
N GLY A 3 1.04 -8.37 -27.87
CA GLY A 3 2.26 -9.01 -27.33
C GLY A 3 3.18 -8.13 -26.46
N LYS A 4 3.16 -6.80 -26.57
CA LYS A 4 3.96 -5.92 -25.70
C LYS A 4 3.31 -5.68 -24.35
N LEU A 5 1.99 -5.50 -24.34
CA LEU A 5 1.21 -5.34 -23.12
C LEU A 5 1.31 -6.61 -22.26
N GLU A 6 1.09 -7.77 -22.87
CA GLU A 6 1.19 -9.08 -22.21
C GLU A 6 2.61 -9.31 -21.67
N LEU A 7 3.64 -8.94 -22.43
CA LEU A 7 5.02 -9.04 -21.99
C LEU A 7 5.29 -8.19 -20.74
N TYR A 8 4.90 -6.92 -20.72
CA TYR A 8 5.13 -6.06 -19.55
C TYR A 8 4.30 -6.47 -18.34
N GLN A 9 3.06 -6.94 -18.54
CA GLN A 9 2.25 -7.52 -17.47
C GLN A 9 2.91 -8.78 -16.89
N GLN A 10 3.45 -9.65 -17.75
CA GLN A 10 4.15 -10.86 -17.32
C GLN A 10 5.45 -10.53 -16.59
N GLU A 11 6.21 -9.53 -17.04
CA GLU A 11 7.43 -9.08 -16.36
C GLU A 11 7.15 -8.55 -14.95
N ILE A 12 6.15 -7.69 -14.78
CA ILE A 12 5.75 -7.18 -13.46
C ILE A 12 5.23 -8.32 -12.58
N LYS A 13 4.42 -9.23 -13.15
CA LYS A 13 3.93 -10.41 -12.43
C LYS A 13 5.08 -11.29 -11.93
N ASN A 14 6.05 -11.59 -12.79
CA ASN A 14 7.22 -12.38 -12.43
C ASN A 14 8.07 -11.70 -11.34
N ALA A 15 8.22 -10.38 -11.40
CA ALA A 15 8.95 -9.60 -10.40
C ALA A 15 8.21 -9.54 -9.05
N THR A 16 6.87 -9.51 -9.07
CA THR A 16 6.05 -9.34 -7.85
C THR A 16 5.73 -10.69 -7.19
N GLN A 17 5.69 -11.79 -7.94
CA GLN A 17 5.33 -13.11 -7.43
C GLN A 17 6.17 -13.58 -6.22
N PRO A 18 7.50 -13.42 -6.18
CA PRO A 18 8.29 -13.76 -4.99
C PRO A 18 7.86 -12.94 -3.76
N ILE A 19 7.60 -11.64 -3.93
CA ILE A 19 7.17 -10.76 -2.83
C ILE A 19 5.80 -11.19 -2.29
N PHE A 20 4.86 -11.55 -3.17
CA PHE A 20 3.57 -12.11 -2.75
C PHE A 20 3.71 -13.45 -2.02
N ALA A 21 4.55 -14.35 -2.52
CA ALA A 21 4.80 -15.64 -1.86
C ALA A 21 5.38 -15.44 -0.45
N ARG A 22 6.26 -14.44 -0.26
CA ARG A 22 6.76 -14.06 1.07
C ARG A 22 5.66 -13.49 1.95
N LEU A 23 4.81 -12.62 1.42
CA LEU A 23 3.67 -12.08 2.16
C LEU A 23 2.74 -13.21 2.65
N GLU A 24 2.38 -14.15 1.79
CA GLU A 24 1.54 -15.30 2.16
C GLU A 24 2.22 -16.18 3.21
N HIS A 25 3.52 -16.44 3.06
CA HIS A 25 4.31 -17.17 4.05
C HIS A 25 4.25 -16.50 5.42
N TYR A 26 4.55 -15.20 5.52
CA TYR A 26 4.58 -14.50 6.82
C TYR A 26 3.18 -14.28 7.40
N ARG A 27 2.17 -14.12 6.54
CA ARG A 27 0.77 -14.14 6.98
C ARG A 27 0.43 -15.46 7.65
N ASN A 28 0.80 -16.59 7.05
CA ASN A 28 0.58 -17.91 7.65
C ASN A 28 1.43 -18.13 8.92
N ALA A 29 2.68 -17.67 8.90
CA ALA A 29 3.58 -17.76 10.03
C ALA A 29 3.05 -17.00 11.24
N MET A 30 2.44 -15.82 11.06
CA MET A 30 1.80 -15.06 12.15
C MET A 30 0.76 -15.92 12.89
N PHE A 31 -0.19 -16.52 12.17
CA PHE A 31 -1.21 -17.40 12.76
C PHE A 31 -0.58 -18.61 13.46
N ALA A 32 0.40 -19.25 12.80
CA ALA A 32 1.07 -20.43 13.32
C ALA A 32 1.86 -20.12 14.61
N ILE A 33 2.61 -19.01 14.63
CA ILE A 33 3.38 -18.58 15.80
C ILE A 33 2.44 -18.31 16.96
N ARG A 34 1.38 -17.50 16.78
CA ARG A 34 0.43 -17.20 17.86
C ARG A 34 -0.13 -18.49 18.46
N LYS A 35 -0.58 -19.42 17.61
CA LYS A 35 -1.09 -20.72 18.05
C LYS A 35 -0.03 -21.51 18.83
N LEU A 36 1.21 -21.58 18.33
CA LEU A 36 2.32 -22.25 19.02
C LEU A 36 2.60 -21.63 20.39
N LEU A 37 2.55 -20.30 20.52
CA LEU A 37 2.72 -19.62 21.80
C LEU A 37 1.58 -19.97 22.76
N MET A 38 0.33 -19.96 22.27
CA MET A 38 -0.82 -20.35 23.07
C MET A 38 -0.67 -21.80 23.58
N ASP A 39 -0.37 -22.73 22.68
CA ASP A 39 -0.23 -24.16 23.00
C ASP A 39 0.96 -24.41 23.96
N TYR A 40 2.01 -23.59 23.87
CA TYR A 40 3.18 -23.69 24.75
C TYR A 40 2.91 -23.15 26.15
N PHE A 41 2.43 -21.91 26.29
CA PHE A 41 2.34 -21.22 27.58
C PHE A 41 1.08 -21.58 28.39
N PHE A 42 -0.02 -21.96 27.72
CA PHE A 42 -1.26 -22.38 28.39
C PHE A 42 -1.40 -23.90 28.52
N ASN A 43 -0.30 -24.65 28.33
CA ASN A 43 -0.29 -26.10 28.50
C ASN A 43 -0.49 -26.49 29.98
N PRO A 44 -1.54 -27.25 30.33
CA PRO A 44 -1.83 -27.62 31.72
C PRO A 44 -0.68 -28.35 32.42
N GLY A 45 0.05 -29.20 31.69
CA GLY A 45 1.18 -29.95 32.25
C GLY A 45 2.41 -29.08 32.57
N ARG A 46 2.51 -27.87 31.99
CA ARG A 46 3.55 -26.89 32.34
C ARG A 46 3.09 -25.95 33.43
N THR A 47 1.86 -25.46 33.34
CA THR A 47 1.34 -24.47 34.29
C THR A 47 1.20 -25.07 35.69
N GLN A 48 0.91 -26.38 35.79
CA GLN A 48 0.96 -27.12 37.05
C GLN A 48 2.36 -27.17 37.68
N LYS A 49 3.45 -27.10 36.90
CA LYS A 49 4.81 -27.10 37.46
C LYS A 49 5.20 -25.75 38.05
N LEU A 50 4.45 -24.68 37.76
CA LEU A 50 4.74 -23.34 38.28
C LEU A 50 4.30 -23.15 39.73
N THR A 51 3.59 -24.12 40.32
CA THR A 51 3.14 -24.08 41.72
C THR A 51 4.18 -24.65 42.70
N GLU A 52 5.47 -24.43 42.43
CA GLU A 52 6.56 -24.84 43.33
C GLU A 52 6.38 -24.22 44.73
N VAL A 53 6.82 -24.95 45.76
CA VAL A 53 6.80 -24.46 47.14
C VAL A 53 7.86 -23.37 47.28
N ALA A 54 7.42 -22.13 47.50
CA ALA A 54 8.30 -20.98 47.70
C ALA A 54 9.23 -21.18 48.91
N GLN A 55 10.49 -20.73 48.79
CA GLN A 55 11.49 -20.82 49.86
C GLN A 55 11.86 -19.42 50.39
N GLY A 56 11.95 -19.28 51.73
CA GLY A 56 12.38 -18.02 52.35
C GLY A 56 11.40 -16.86 52.12
N GLU A 57 11.87 -15.79 51.47
CA GLU A 57 11.08 -14.58 51.16
C GLU A 57 10.35 -14.66 49.79
N GLU A 58 10.50 -15.77 49.07
CA GLU A 58 9.85 -15.96 47.77
C GLU A 58 8.32 -16.01 47.87
N LEU A 59 7.65 -15.53 46.83
CA LEU A 59 6.19 -15.63 46.72
C LEU A 59 5.77 -16.67 45.68
N VAL A 60 4.78 -17.49 46.05
CA VAL A 60 4.18 -18.49 45.16
C VAL A 60 3.58 -17.80 43.94
N PHE A 61 4.02 -18.22 42.76
CA PHE A 61 3.48 -17.74 41.50
C PHE A 61 2.17 -18.46 41.18
N SER A 62 1.06 -17.73 41.15
CA SER A 62 -0.23 -18.29 40.76
C SER A 62 -0.48 -18.03 39.28
N PHE A 63 -0.37 -19.09 38.47
CA PHE A 63 -0.65 -19.02 37.03
C PHE A 63 -2.06 -18.48 36.75
N ASN A 64 -3.05 -18.87 37.55
CA ASN A 64 -4.43 -18.42 37.41
C ASN A 64 -4.59 -16.88 37.55
N LEU A 65 -3.70 -16.22 38.29
CA LEU A 65 -3.74 -14.76 38.45
C LEU A 65 -3.14 -14.03 37.24
N VAL A 66 -2.18 -14.64 36.55
CA VAL A 66 -1.50 -14.03 35.39
C VAL A 66 -2.07 -14.49 34.05
N GLN A 67 -2.76 -15.64 34.01
CA GLN A 67 -3.26 -16.27 32.79
C GLN A 67 -4.06 -15.29 31.93
N LYS A 68 -5.06 -14.65 32.54
CA LYS A 68 -5.93 -13.70 31.82
C LYS A 68 -5.13 -12.52 31.25
N ASN A 69 -4.08 -12.08 31.94
CA ASN A 69 -3.24 -11.00 31.47
C ASN A 69 -2.30 -11.48 30.34
N MET A 70 -1.78 -12.71 30.41
CA MET A 70 -1.03 -13.32 29.31
C MET A 70 -1.89 -13.53 28.06
N GLU A 71 -3.15 -13.95 28.21
CA GLU A 71 -4.10 -14.11 27.10
C GLU A 71 -4.38 -12.77 26.39
N LYS A 72 -4.43 -11.66 27.15
CA LYS A 72 -4.55 -10.31 26.56
C LYS A 72 -3.36 -9.93 25.70
N CYS A 73 -2.17 -10.52 25.90
CA CYS A 73 -1.04 -10.26 25.02
C CYS A 73 -1.19 -10.97 23.66
N LEU A 74 -1.85 -12.12 23.62
CA LEU A 74 -1.96 -13.00 22.43
C LEU A 74 -3.38 -12.99 21.84
N VAL A 75 -3.92 -11.78 21.64
CA VAL A 75 -5.24 -11.56 21.03
C VAL A 75 -5.35 -12.18 19.64
N ASP A 76 -6.57 -12.53 19.25
CA ASP A 76 -6.84 -12.96 17.88
C ASP A 76 -6.62 -11.86 16.85
N GLU A 77 -6.51 -12.29 15.60
CA GLU A 77 -6.07 -11.45 14.50
C GLU A 77 -7.16 -10.46 14.08
N TYR A 78 -8.43 -10.78 14.34
CA TYR A 78 -9.54 -9.87 14.14
C TYR A 78 -9.46 -8.70 15.12
N LEU A 79 -9.25 -8.99 16.41
CA LEU A 79 -9.10 -7.96 17.44
C LEU A 79 -7.83 -7.14 17.21
N LEU A 80 -6.72 -7.78 16.83
CA LEU A 80 -5.48 -7.09 16.50
C LEU A 80 -5.65 -6.11 15.33
N ALA A 81 -6.31 -6.55 14.24
CA ALA A 81 -6.60 -5.70 13.08
C ALA A 81 -7.57 -4.56 13.43
N LYS A 82 -8.56 -4.83 14.28
CA LYS A 82 -9.49 -3.80 14.78
C LYS A 82 -8.77 -2.73 15.58
N THR A 83 -7.89 -3.11 16.51
CA THR A 83 -7.07 -2.15 17.28
C THR A 83 -6.14 -1.37 16.37
N ALA A 84 -5.50 -2.01 15.39
CA ALA A 84 -4.66 -1.32 14.41
C ALA A 84 -5.46 -0.25 13.63
N GLN A 85 -6.71 -0.55 13.27
CA GLN A 85 -7.61 0.40 12.60
C GLN A 85 -8.05 1.55 13.50
N GLU A 86 -8.27 1.30 14.79
CA GLU A 86 -8.62 2.34 15.77
C GLU A 86 -7.48 3.34 15.99
N ILE A 87 -6.23 2.86 15.96
CA ILE A 87 -5.01 3.70 16.06
C ILE A 87 -4.88 4.64 14.85
N ILE A 88 -5.38 4.28 13.67
CA ILE A 88 -5.36 5.17 12.47
C ILE A 88 -6.07 6.49 12.74
N ASN A 89 -7.11 6.47 13.58
CA ASN A 89 -7.85 7.69 13.89
C ASN A 89 -7.01 8.69 14.72
N SER A 90 -5.83 8.29 15.21
CA SER A 90 -4.82 9.12 15.87
C SER A 90 -3.55 9.20 15.01
N GLU A 91 -3.52 10.08 14.02
CA GLU A 91 -2.34 10.64 13.30
C GLU A 91 -1.31 9.68 12.65
N GLU A 92 -1.35 8.36 12.88
CA GLU A 92 -0.38 7.37 12.38
C GLU A 92 -1.01 6.34 11.43
N ASN A 93 -0.20 5.74 10.56
CA ASN A 93 -0.63 4.64 9.69
C ASN A 93 -0.97 3.38 10.53
N PRO A 94 -1.92 2.53 10.08
CA PRO A 94 -2.25 1.30 10.80
C PRO A 94 -1.03 0.41 10.91
N SER A 95 -0.69 0.01 12.14
CA SER A 95 0.40 -0.92 12.40
C SER A 95 -0.08 -2.06 13.28
N LEU A 96 0.13 -3.29 12.81
CA LEU A 96 -0.12 -4.50 13.59
C LEU A 96 0.85 -4.58 14.76
N VAL A 97 2.07 -4.09 14.57
CA VAL A 97 3.09 -4.02 15.63
C VAL A 97 2.65 -3.05 16.72
N ALA A 98 2.18 -1.84 16.37
CA ALA A 98 1.70 -0.88 17.37
C ALA A 98 0.45 -1.37 18.12
N ALA A 99 -0.48 -2.02 17.42
CA ALA A 99 -1.63 -2.65 18.03
C ALA A 99 -1.22 -3.76 19.00
N PHE A 100 -0.25 -4.59 18.62
CA PHE A 100 0.29 -5.64 19.48
C PHE A 100 1.02 -5.06 20.71
N ASP A 101 1.86 -4.05 20.51
CA ASP A 101 2.55 -3.33 21.59
C ASP A 101 1.53 -2.78 22.61
N THR A 102 0.41 -2.23 22.13
CA THR A 102 -0.70 -1.75 22.98
C THR A 102 -1.29 -2.88 23.84
N HIS A 103 -1.60 -4.03 23.24
CA HIS A 103 -2.13 -5.19 23.98
C HIS A 103 -1.14 -5.74 25.01
N VAL A 104 0.15 -5.78 24.68
CA VAL A 104 1.20 -6.22 25.60
C VAL A 104 1.34 -5.25 26.78
N LEU A 105 1.43 -3.95 26.52
CA LEU A 105 1.63 -2.93 27.55
C LEU A 105 0.39 -2.74 28.44
N GLN A 106 -0.81 -2.91 27.90
CA GLN A 106 -2.07 -2.81 28.66
C GLN A 106 -2.52 -4.14 29.29
N SER A 107 -1.74 -5.22 29.12
CA SER A 107 -2.05 -6.53 29.69
C SER A 107 -2.11 -6.51 31.22
N GLY A 108 -1.36 -5.61 31.86
CA GLY A 108 -1.14 -5.58 33.30
C GLY A 108 -0.07 -6.57 33.78
N LEU A 109 0.73 -7.13 32.85
CA LEU A 109 1.95 -7.86 33.19
C LEU A 109 3.10 -6.86 33.42
N PRO A 110 4.08 -7.19 34.28
CA PRO A 110 5.21 -6.31 34.53
C PRO A 110 6.27 -6.48 33.43
N LEU A 111 5.88 -6.09 32.23
CA LEU A 111 6.68 -6.09 31.02
C LEU A 111 7.03 -4.64 30.67
N GLU A 112 8.31 -4.39 30.42
CA GLU A 112 8.79 -3.11 29.91
C GLU A 112 9.22 -3.28 28.46
N PHE A 113 8.78 -2.36 27.59
CA PHE A 113 9.24 -2.32 26.20
C PHE A 113 10.50 -1.46 26.11
N ARG A 114 11.61 -2.05 25.66
CA ARG A 114 12.83 -1.32 25.33
C ARG A 114 12.79 -0.94 23.86
N GLU A 115 12.35 0.28 23.56
CA GLU A 115 12.23 0.79 22.19
C GLU A 115 13.53 0.67 21.39
N GLN A 116 14.68 0.92 22.02
CA GLN A 116 16.00 0.85 21.38
C GLN A 116 16.36 -0.57 20.91
N GLU A 117 15.92 -1.59 21.64
CA GLU A 117 16.18 -3.00 21.33
C GLU A 117 15.01 -3.64 20.56
N GLY A 118 13.82 -3.04 20.63
CA GLY A 118 12.59 -3.59 20.06
C GLY A 118 12.06 -4.82 20.82
N LEU A 119 12.45 -4.98 22.09
CA LEU A 119 12.21 -6.17 22.90
C LEU A 119 11.40 -5.89 24.16
N TYR A 120 10.65 -6.88 24.62
CA TYR A 120 10.00 -6.86 25.93
C TYR A 120 10.89 -7.50 26.98
N LEU A 121 10.93 -6.90 28.16
CA LEU A 121 11.64 -7.43 29.30
C LEU A 121 10.71 -7.60 30.48
N PHE A 122 10.80 -8.77 31.10
CA PHE A 122 10.11 -9.04 32.34
C PHE A 122 10.88 -8.45 33.52
N LYS A 123 10.26 -7.49 34.21
CA LYS A 123 10.79 -6.88 35.45
C LYS A 123 9.92 -7.33 36.62
N PRO A 124 10.31 -8.35 37.39
CA PRO A 124 9.46 -8.86 38.45
C PRO A 124 9.22 -7.78 39.51
N GLU A 125 7.95 -7.48 39.80
CA GLU A 125 7.55 -6.58 40.90
C GLU A 125 7.85 -7.16 42.29
N LYS A 126 7.97 -8.49 42.35
CA LYS A 126 8.13 -9.28 43.57
C LYS A 126 9.14 -10.41 43.33
N PRO A 127 9.86 -10.89 44.36
CA PRO A 127 10.77 -12.02 44.23
C PRO A 127 9.97 -13.32 44.07
N TYR A 128 9.50 -13.59 42.84
CA TYR A 128 8.89 -14.87 42.49
C TYR A 128 9.92 -15.99 42.48
N THR A 129 9.46 -17.25 42.54
CA THR A 129 10.34 -18.42 42.42
C THR A 129 11.16 -18.37 41.11
N PRO A 130 12.38 -18.93 41.08
CA PRO A 130 13.22 -18.93 39.89
C PRO A 130 12.51 -19.51 38.65
N MET A 131 11.72 -20.58 38.81
CA MET A 131 10.97 -21.18 37.71
C MET A 131 9.92 -20.23 37.12
N ALA A 132 9.20 -19.50 37.97
CA ALA A 132 8.22 -18.51 37.52
C ALA A 132 8.87 -17.33 36.80
N GLN A 133 10.02 -16.87 37.28
CA GLN A 133 10.78 -15.82 36.60
C GLN A 133 11.27 -16.27 35.22
N VAL A 134 11.81 -17.49 35.11
CA VAL A 134 12.23 -18.06 33.82
C VAL A 134 11.05 -18.18 32.87
N PHE A 135 9.90 -18.68 33.34
CA PHE A 135 8.69 -18.81 32.54
C PHE A 135 8.23 -17.45 31.97
N MET A 136 8.19 -16.41 32.80
CA MET A 136 7.77 -15.08 32.36
C MET A 136 8.80 -14.40 31.45
N ARG A 137 10.10 -14.64 31.64
CA ARG A 137 11.13 -14.17 30.70
C ARG A 137 11.00 -14.87 29.35
N GLN A 138 10.81 -16.19 29.33
CA GLN A 138 10.53 -16.94 28.11
C GLN A 138 9.29 -16.41 27.38
N PHE A 139 8.25 -16.04 28.12
CA PHE A 139 7.06 -15.41 27.56
C PHE A 139 7.40 -14.07 26.89
N ALA A 140 8.12 -13.18 27.58
CA ALA A 140 8.56 -11.90 27.01
C ALA A 140 9.42 -12.09 25.73
N CYS A 141 10.34 -13.05 25.75
CA CYS A 141 11.13 -13.44 24.58
C CYS A 141 10.26 -13.88 23.40
N ALA A 142 9.26 -14.73 23.67
CA ALA A 142 8.34 -15.23 22.66
C ALA A 142 7.46 -14.12 22.05
N LEU A 143 6.99 -13.17 22.87
CA LEU A 143 6.27 -11.99 22.38
C LEU A 143 7.16 -11.15 21.45
N GLY A 144 8.46 -11.01 21.75
CA GLY A 144 9.41 -10.34 20.88
C GLY A 144 9.55 -11.02 19.51
N ALA A 145 9.62 -12.35 19.47
CA ALA A 145 9.67 -13.10 18.22
C ALA A 145 8.37 -12.95 17.40
N TYR A 146 7.21 -12.96 18.05
CA TYR A 146 5.93 -12.73 17.39
C TYR A 146 5.82 -11.30 16.83
N ARG A 147 6.26 -10.30 17.60
CA ARG A 147 6.35 -8.89 17.16
C ARG A 147 7.18 -8.73 15.88
N VAL A 148 8.32 -9.41 15.80
CA VAL A 148 9.15 -9.44 14.58
C VAL A 148 8.38 -10.00 13.39
N CYS A 149 7.66 -11.12 13.58
CA CYS A 149 6.83 -11.71 12.51
C CYS A 149 5.76 -10.73 12.01
N LEU A 150 5.08 -10.02 12.92
CA LEU A 150 4.10 -9.01 12.59
C LEU A 150 4.72 -7.88 11.76
N GLY A 151 5.87 -7.36 12.19
CA GLY A 151 6.58 -6.28 11.49
C GLY A 151 7.04 -6.69 10.09
N ILE A 152 7.52 -7.93 9.92
CA ILE A 152 7.89 -8.47 8.61
C ILE A 152 6.66 -8.57 7.71
N CYS A 153 5.56 -9.15 8.20
CA CYS A 153 4.32 -9.30 7.45
C CYS A 153 3.76 -7.94 7.00
N GLU A 154 3.75 -6.96 7.90
CA GLU A 154 3.30 -5.59 7.62
C GLU A 154 4.18 -4.91 6.57
N THR A 155 5.50 -5.11 6.63
CA THR A 155 6.44 -4.55 5.65
C THR A 155 6.23 -5.16 4.26
N TYR A 156 6.03 -6.48 4.16
CA TYR A 156 5.67 -7.12 2.89
C TYR A 156 4.31 -6.67 2.36
N PHE A 157 3.33 -6.46 3.23
CA PHE A 157 2.02 -5.96 2.84
C PHE A 157 2.13 -4.56 2.22
N ALA A 158 2.95 -3.69 2.80
CA ALA A 158 3.24 -2.36 2.25
C ALA A 158 3.96 -2.43 0.89
N LEU A 159 4.90 -3.37 0.71
CA LEU A 159 5.57 -3.59 -0.58
C LEU A 159 4.57 -4.01 -1.67
N CYS A 160 3.64 -4.91 -1.36
CA CYS A 160 2.67 -5.45 -2.31
C CYS A 160 1.55 -4.47 -2.70
N ASN A 161 1.16 -3.56 -1.80
CA ASN A 161 0.02 -2.66 -2.01
C ASN A 161 0.44 -1.21 -2.28
N HIS A 162 1.68 -0.98 -2.71
CA HIS A 162 2.16 0.37 -2.95
C HIS A 162 1.45 1.03 -4.15
N ASP A 163 0.89 2.22 -3.94
CA ASP A 163 0.10 2.97 -4.95
C ASP A 163 0.85 3.22 -6.26
N GLY A 164 2.17 3.38 -6.20
CA GLY A 164 3.05 3.53 -7.36
C GLY A 164 3.00 2.37 -8.39
N ILE A 165 2.48 1.19 -8.02
CA ILE A 165 2.33 0.00 -8.88
C ILE A 165 0.85 -0.29 -9.18
N ALA A 166 -0.07 0.54 -8.70
CA ALA A 166 -1.51 0.33 -8.87
C ALA A 166 -1.95 0.73 -10.29
N THR A 167 -2.02 -0.25 -11.19
CA THR A 167 -2.49 -0.05 -12.59
C THR A 167 -4.01 -0.17 -12.75
N LYS A 168 -4.76 -0.45 -11.68
CA LYS A 168 -6.23 -0.66 -11.70
C LYS A 168 -6.99 0.49 -12.37
N GLN A 169 -6.61 1.74 -12.08
CA GLN A 169 -7.27 2.91 -12.69
C GLN A 169 -7.10 2.96 -14.20
N LEU A 170 -5.97 2.47 -14.74
CA LEU A 170 -5.71 2.44 -16.18
C LEU A 170 -6.49 1.32 -16.87
N GLN A 171 -6.73 0.22 -16.18
CA GLN A 171 -7.57 -0.86 -16.68
C GLN A 171 -9.03 -0.41 -16.86
N ASN A 172 -9.53 0.47 -15.99
CA ASN A 172 -10.88 1.04 -16.10
C ASN A 172 -11.11 1.83 -17.41
N TYR A 173 -10.06 2.37 -18.04
CA TYR A 173 -10.19 3.02 -19.35
C TYR A 173 -10.40 2.02 -20.49
N ILE A 174 -9.84 0.81 -20.37
CA ILE A 174 -10.10 -0.28 -21.31
C ILE A 174 -11.54 -0.78 -21.13
N ASP A 175 -11.98 -0.92 -19.88
CA ASP A 175 -13.34 -1.38 -19.58
C ASP A 175 -14.38 -0.35 -20.05
N SER A 176 -14.18 0.95 -19.75
CA SER A 176 -15.00 2.05 -20.28
C SER A 176 -15.09 2.04 -21.80
N ALA A 177 -14.00 1.72 -22.50
CA ALA A 177 -13.98 1.66 -23.96
C ALA A 177 -14.80 0.47 -24.50
N ASN A 178 -14.80 -0.67 -23.80
CA ASN A 178 -15.63 -1.82 -24.14
C ASN A 178 -17.12 -1.55 -23.86
N ASP A 179 -17.43 -0.92 -22.72
CA ASP A 179 -18.79 -0.53 -22.36
C ASP A 179 -19.40 0.42 -23.39
N LEU A 180 -18.62 1.40 -23.86
CA LEU A 180 -19.04 2.31 -24.93
C LEU A 180 -19.33 1.56 -26.23
N LYS A 181 -18.52 0.57 -26.61
CA LYS A 181 -18.79 -0.28 -27.79
C LYS A 181 -20.08 -1.08 -27.64
N GLN A 182 -20.39 -1.56 -26.44
CA GLN A 182 -21.65 -2.25 -26.18
C GLN A 182 -22.84 -1.30 -26.31
N GLN A 183 -22.75 -0.10 -25.72
CA GLN A 183 -23.81 0.92 -25.74
C GLN A 183 -24.17 1.42 -27.14
N ILE A 184 -23.22 1.38 -28.10
CA ILE A 184 -23.50 1.65 -29.51
C ILE A 184 -24.56 0.70 -30.09
N THR A 185 -24.64 -0.53 -29.58
CA THR A 185 -25.53 -1.58 -30.06
C THR A 185 -26.95 -1.48 -29.48
N GLU A 186 -27.13 -0.72 -28.39
CA GLU A 186 -28.35 -0.72 -27.56
C GLU A 186 -29.31 0.48 -27.85
N GLU A 187 -29.25 1.10 -29.04
CA GLU A 187 -30.10 2.24 -29.45
C GLU A 187 -30.08 3.46 -28.49
N ILE A 188 -28.91 3.77 -27.91
CA ILE A 188 -28.70 4.91 -27.00
C ILE A 188 -28.47 6.22 -27.78
N ASP A 189 -28.68 7.37 -27.13
CA ASP A 189 -28.34 8.71 -27.65
C ASP A 189 -26.87 8.81 -28.10
N LEU A 190 -26.68 8.74 -29.42
CA LEU A 190 -25.38 8.77 -30.09
C LEU A 190 -24.63 10.10 -29.90
N ILE A 191 -25.32 11.22 -29.66
CA ILE A 191 -24.69 12.53 -29.43
C ILE A 191 -24.08 12.57 -28.03
N ALA A 192 -24.80 12.06 -27.03
CA ALA A 192 -24.30 11.93 -25.66
C ALA A 192 -23.07 11.01 -25.61
N LEU A 193 -23.14 9.85 -26.28
CA LEU A 193 -22.02 8.92 -26.39
C LEU A 193 -20.80 9.56 -27.07
N HIS A 194 -21.00 10.31 -28.15
CA HIS A 194 -19.91 11.02 -28.83
C HIS A 194 -19.21 12.05 -27.91
N LYS A 195 -19.96 12.74 -27.05
CA LYS A 195 -19.39 13.65 -26.04
C LYS A 195 -18.58 12.90 -24.99
N GLN A 196 -19.08 11.77 -24.48
CA GLN A 196 -18.37 10.94 -23.51
C GLN A 196 -17.05 10.40 -24.08
N ILE A 197 -17.05 9.94 -25.34
CA ILE A 197 -15.83 9.53 -26.04
C ILE A 197 -14.79 10.65 -26.10
N LYS A 198 -15.20 11.89 -26.41
CA LYS A 198 -14.27 13.03 -26.45
C LYS A 198 -13.66 13.34 -25.08
N ILE A 199 -14.44 13.19 -24.00
CA ILE A 199 -13.93 13.38 -22.63
C ILE A 199 -12.85 12.34 -22.34
N ILE A 200 -13.15 11.05 -22.57
CA ILE A 200 -12.21 9.96 -22.33
C ILE A 200 -10.97 10.06 -23.23
N GLU A 201 -11.13 10.43 -24.51
CA GLU A 201 -10.03 10.67 -25.44
C GLU A 201 -9.08 11.78 -24.92
N ASN A 202 -9.64 12.89 -24.44
CA ASN A 202 -8.86 13.98 -23.86
C ASN A 202 -8.14 13.56 -22.56
N GLU A 203 -8.80 12.77 -21.71
CA GLU A 203 -8.18 12.21 -20.49
C GLU A 203 -7.02 11.28 -20.81
N ILE A 204 -7.19 10.34 -21.74
CA ILE A 204 -6.13 9.43 -22.18
C ILE A 204 -4.93 10.21 -22.74
N MET A 205 -5.18 11.24 -23.56
CA MET A 205 -4.13 12.09 -24.11
C MET A 205 -3.43 12.93 -23.03
N ALA A 206 -4.14 13.36 -21.99
CA ALA A 206 -3.53 14.04 -20.84
C ALA A 206 -2.65 13.10 -20.01
N LEU A 207 -3.04 11.83 -19.87
CA LEU A 207 -2.30 10.81 -19.13
C LEU A 207 -1.05 10.29 -19.87
N LEU A 208 -1.02 10.36 -21.20
CA LEU A 208 0.14 10.00 -22.02
C LEU A 208 1.33 10.99 -21.92
N ARG A 209 1.23 12.03 -21.07
CA ARG A 209 2.34 12.95 -20.79
C ARG A 209 3.38 12.29 -19.90
N THR A 210 4.66 12.63 -20.11
CA THR A 210 5.80 12.04 -19.39
C THR A 210 5.66 12.12 -17.87
N GLU A 211 5.17 13.26 -17.35
CA GLU A 211 4.98 13.46 -15.91
C GLU A 211 3.91 12.52 -15.34
N LYS A 212 2.85 12.25 -16.11
CA LYS A 212 1.71 11.43 -15.69
C LYS A 212 2.00 9.93 -15.79
N VAL A 213 2.67 9.50 -16.84
CA VAL A 213 3.16 8.11 -16.95
C VAL A 213 4.11 7.78 -15.79
N ARG A 214 4.91 8.76 -15.33
CA ARG A 214 5.87 8.57 -14.24
C ARG A 214 5.34 8.96 -12.85
N GLU A 215 4.08 9.33 -12.75
CA GLU A 215 3.46 9.70 -11.48
C GLU A 215 3.56 8.55 -10.47
N GLY A 216 3.99 8.87 -9.25
CA GLY A 216 4.19 7.90 -8.17
C GLY A 216 5.54 7.15 -8.16
N LEU A 217 6.30 7.11 -9.27
CA LEU A 217 7.58 6.37 -9.34
C LEU A 217 8.67 6.92 -8.41
N PRO A 218 8.88 8.25 -8.27
CA PRO A 218 9.86 8.77 -7.33
C PRO A 218 9.53 8.41 -5.88
N GLN A 219 8.24 8.47 -5.52
CA GLN A 219 7.77 8.09 -4.19
C GLN A 219 7.94 6.59 -3.95
N PHE A 220 7.54 5.77 -4.92
CA PHE A 220 7.80 4.33 -4.93
C PHE A 220 9.26 4.01 -4.67
N LYS A 221 10.19 4.65 -5.40
CA LYS A 221 11.61 4.38 -5.22
C LYS A 221 12.07 4.66 -3.78
N ASN A 222 11.68 5.82 -3.24
CA ASN A 222 12.02 6.22 -1.88
C ASN A 222 11.43 5.26 -0.84
N ASP A 223 10.17 4.90 -0.99
CA ASP A 223 9.46 4.06 -0.02
C ASP A 223 9.93 2.62 -0.06
N ILE A 224 10.23 2.06 -1.25
CA ILE A 224 10.82 0.72 -1.37
C ILE A 224 12.21 0.67 -0.74
N ASP A 225 13.04 1.70 -0.92
CA ASP A 225 14.36 1.74 -0.27
C ASP A 225 14.23 1.76 1.26
N LYS A 226 13.29 2.54 1.81
CA LYS A 226 12.99 2.54 3.25
C LYS A 226 12.44 1.20 3.74
N LEU A 227 11.48 0.61 3.03
CA LEU A 227 10.87 -0.68 3.39
C LEU A 227 11.88 -1.81 3.32
N LYS A 228 12.78 -1.80 2.33
CA LYS A 228 13.91 -2.74 2.22
C LYS A 228 14.83 -2.65 3.44
N ILE A 229 15.24 -1.43 3.83
CA ILE A 229 16.09 -1.21 5.01
C ILE A 229 15.38 -1.70 6.28
N LYS A 230 14.10 -1.33 6.45
CA LYS A 230 13.27 -1.77 7.59
C LYS A 230 13.17 -3.29 7.67
N LEU A 231 12.90 -3.96 6.55
CA LEU A 231 12.75 -5.41 6.50
C LEU A 231 14.05 -6.15 6.84
N VAL A 232 15.18 -5.72 6.26
CA VAL A 232 16.49 -6.29 6.59
C VAL A 232 16.80 -6.11 8.06
N ALA A 233 16.60 -4.91 8.61
CA ALA A 233 16.81 -4.64 10.03
C ALA A 233 15.94 -5.53 10.93
N LEU A 234 14.66 -5.73 10.58
CA LEU A 234 13.76 -6.64 11.32
C LEU A 234 14.25 -8.09 11.27
N LEU A 235 14.69 -8.58 10.12
CA LEU A 235 15.22 -9.94 9.98
C LEU A 235 16.52 -10.15 10.75
N GLU A 236 17.42 -9.17 10.73
CA GLU A 236 18.69 -9.22 11.47
C GLU A 236 18.45 -9.14 12.99
N ALA A 237 17.63 -8.19 13.44
CA ALA A 237 17.26 -8.06 14.86
C ALA A 237 16.53 -9.31 15.37
N GLY A 238 15.60 -9.86 14.58
CA GLY A 238 14.92 -11.11 14.90
C GLY A 238 15.87 -12.30 15.02
N ALA A 239 16.90 -12.35 14.17
CA ALA A 239 17.88 -13.43 14.19
C ALA A 239 18.69 -13.34 15.48
N VAL A 240 19.25 -12.17 15.78
CA VAL A 240 19.98 -11.92 17.02
C VAL A 240 19.11 -12.22 18.24
N HIS A 241 17.86 -11.79 18.24
CA HIS A 241 16.91 -12.04 19.33
C HIS A 241 16.72 -13.53 19.60
N LEU A 242 16.39 -14.32 18.57
CA LEU A 242 16.19 -15.77 18.73
C LEU A 242 17.47 -16.48 19.16
N GLN A 243 18.62 -16.07 18.64
CA GLN A 243 19.93 -16.64 19.02
C GLN A 243 20.25 -16.35 20.50
N ASN A 244 20.03 -15.12 20.95
CA ASN A 244 20.20 -14.75 22.36
C ASN A 244 19.21 -15.49 23.27
N CYS A 245 17.96 -15.66 22.85
CA CYS A 245 16.96 -16.42 23.60
C CYS A 245 17.33 -17.91 23.72
N TYR A 246 18.04 -18.46 22.73
CA TYR A 246 18.49 -19.85 22.74
C TYR A 246 19.67 -20.04 23.71
N THR A 247 20.56 -19.05 23.83
CA THR A 247 21.71 -19.10 24.73
C THR A 247 21.37 -18.74 26.19
N GLU A 248 20.42 -17.83 26.42
CA GLU A 248 20.01 -17.39 27.76
C GLU A 248 19.40 -18.52 28.60
N PHE A 249 18.73 -19.48 27.96
CA PHE A 249 18.04 -20.60 28.63
C PHE A 249 18.62 -21.95 28.22
N PRO A 250 19.85 -22.31 28.66
CA PRO A 250 20.58 -23.48 28.18
C PRO A 250 19.89 -24.81 28.50
N ASN A 251 20.19 -25.85 27.72
CA ASN A 251 19.61 -27.18 27.90
C ASN A 251 20.32 -27.96 29.03
N ASP A 252 19.76 -27.91 30.23
CA ASP A 252 20.18 -28.62 31.44
C ASP A 252 19.55 -30.03 31.58
N ALA A 253 19.00 -30.61 30.50
CA ALA A 253 18.42 -31.96 30.55
C ALA A 253 19.48 -33.06 30.71
N ILE A 254 19.23 -34.04 31.58
CA ILE A 254 20.13 -35.19 31.83
C ILE A 254 20.37 -36.03 30.55
N LEU A 255 19.43 -36.03 29.60
CA LEU A 255 19.54 -36.68 28.28
C LEU A 255 19.53 -35.63 27.13
N TRP A 256 20.24 -34.52 27.31
CA TRP A 256 20.34 -33.41 26.34
C TRP A 256 20.75 -33.84 24.92
N MET A 257 21.41 -35.00 24.75
CA MET A 257 21.76 -35.57 23.43
C MET A 257 20.59 -36.23 22.68
N LEU A 258 19.50 -36.60 23.37
CA LEU A 258 18.42 -37.38 22.78
C LEU A 258 17.15 -36.56 22.52
N HIS A 259 16.90 -35.52 23.31
CA HIS A 259 15.70 -34.69 23.19
C HIS A 259 16.00 -33.21 23.45
N ASP A 260 15.50 -32.35 22.57
CA ASP A 260 15.44 -30.91 22.87
C ASP A 260 14.52 -30.67 24.07
N ARG A 261 14.94 -29.78 24.98
CA ARG A 261 13.97 -29.16 25.89
C ARG A 261 12.94 -28.45 25.05
N SER A 262 11.71 -28.50 25.51
CA SER A 262 10.57 -27.98 24.79
C SER A 262 10.66 -26.48 24.48
N TRP A 263 11.40 -25.68 25.26
CA TRP A 263 11.77 -24.30 24.92
C TRP A 263 12.62 -24.20 23.64
N HIS A 264 13.70 -24.99 23.54
CA HIS A 264 14.55 -25.02 22.36
C HIS A 264 13.78 -25.52 21.13
N SER A 265 12.88 -26.49 21.30
CA SER A 265 11.98 -26.93 20.22
C SER A 265 11.04 -25.82 19.76
N LEU A 266 10.49 -25.02 20.69
CA LEU A 266 9.71 -23.83 20.35
C LEU A 266 10.57 -22.84 19.54
N LEU A 267 11.75 -22.47 20.04
CA LEU A 267 12.64 -21.52 19.35
C LEU A 267 13.04 -22.00 17.94
N LYS A 268 13.37 -23.29 17.78
CA LYS A 268 13.66 -23.87 16.46
C LYS A 268 12.46 -23.79 15.52
N THR A 269 11.26 -24.06 16.03
CA THR A 269 10.02 -23.93 15.23
C THR A 269 9.77 -22.48 14.84
N LEU A 270 9.98 -21.52 15.75
CA LEU A 270 9.90 -20.09 15.45
C LEU A 270 10.93 -19.67 14.39
N SER A 271 12.17 -20.15 14.51
CA SER A 271 13.23 -19.92 13.51
C SER A 271 12.88 -20.52 12.15
N GLY A 272 12.32 -21.74 12.12
CA GLY A 272 11.85 -22.38 10.90
C GLY A 272 10.76 -21.57 10.20
N LEU A 273 9.79 -21.07 10.96
CA LEU A 273 8.72 -20.22 10.46
C LEU A 273 9.22 -18.85 9.98
N LEU A 274 10.13 -18.20 10.71
CA LEU A 274 10.63 -16.87 10.35
C LEU A 274 11.68 -16.88 9.22
N TYR A 275 12.48 -17.94 9.11
CA TYR A 275 13.62 -18.00 8.20
C TYR A 275 13.55 -19.18 7.22
N ALA A 276 12.36 -19.74 6.99
CA ALA A 276 12.10 -20.82 6.04
C ALA A 276 13.09 -22.00 6.20
N GLU A 277 13.23 -22.49 7.44
CA GLU A 277 14.16 -23.57 7.83
C GLU A 277 15.65 -23.27 7.58
N GLN A 278 16.04 -22.02 7.32
CA GLN A 278 17.43 -21.61 7.11
C GLN A 278 18.13 -21.28 8.42
N TYR A 279 18.25 -22.28 9.30
CA TYR A 279 19.02 -22.19 10.53
C TYR A 279 19.82 -23.47 10.78
N THR A 280 20.83 -23.35 11.64
CA THR A 280 21.59 -24.46 12.20
C THR A 280 21.52 -24.35 13.72
N TYR A 281 21.72 -25.47 14.42
CA TYR A 281 21.74 -25.47 15.88
C TYR A 281 22.72 -26.50 16.40
N SER A 282 23.21 -26.27 17.61
CA SER A 282 23.89 -27.27 18.42
C SER A 282 23.27 -27.32 19.80
N THR A 283 22.71 -28.47 20.15
CA THR A 283 22.21 -28.71 21.52
C THR A 283 23.37 -28.83 22.51
N LEU A 284 24.55 -29.29 22.07
CA LEU A 284 25.77 -29.37 22.90
C LEU A 284 26.28 -27.98 23.31
N TYR A 285 26.34 -27.06 22.35
CA TYR A 285 26.89 -25.72 22.58
C TYR A 285 25.82 -24.69 22.93
N SER A 286 24.55 -25.14 23.06
CA SER A 286 23.38 -24.27 23.21
C SER A 286 23.40 -23.10 22.22
N THR A 287 23.71 -23.41 20.95
CA THR A 287 23.73 -22.41 19.88
C THR A 287 22.61 -22.64 18.89
N LEU A 288 22.07 -21.54 18.41
CA LEU A 288 21.19 -21.44 17.26
C LEU A 288 21.84 -20.39 16.37
N GLU A 289 21.91 -20.64 15.06
CA GLU A 289 22.46 -19.69 14.11
C GLU A 289 21.53 -19.61 12.90
N ILE A 290 21.09 -18.39 12.60
CA ILE A 290 20.29 -18.11 11.41
C ILE A 290 21.26 -17.85 10.26
N LYS A 291 21.04 -18.54 9.15
CA LYS A 291 21.88 -18.41 7.95
C LYS A 291 21.73 -17.03 7.34
N LYS A 292 22.82 -16.26 7.29
CA LYS A 292 22.84 -14.90 6.73
C LYS A 292 22.52 -14.89 5.24
N GLU A 293 22.75 -16.00 4.55
CA GLU A 293 22.44 -16.22 3.15
C GLU A 293 20.94 -16.03 2.87
N PHE A 294 20.07 -16.39 3.81
CA PHE A 294 18.63 -16.17 3.66
C PHE A 294 18.29 -14.68 3.63
N ILE A 295 18.86 -13.89 4.55
CA ILE A 295 18.65 -12.42 4.57
C ILE A 295 19.23 -11.79 3.29
N GLY A 296 20.39 -12.27 2.83
CA GLY A 296 20.96 -11.88 1.54
C GLY A 296 20.04 -12.18 0.35
N LEU A 297 19.41 -13.36 0.34
CA LEU A 297 18.45 -13.74 -0.69
C LEU A 297 17.21 -12.83 -0.68
N ILE A 298 16.64 -12.53 0.49
CA ILE A 298 15.51 -11.59 0.61
C ILE A 298 15.88 -10.21 0.07
N LYS A 299 17.09 -9.72 0.39
CA LYS A 299 17.59 -8.45 -0.13
C LYS A 299 17.64 -8.44 -1.66
N THR A 300 18.19 -9.50 -2.26
CA THR A 300 18.26 -9.64 -3.73
C THR A 300 16.87 -9.76 -4.37
N GLU A 301 15.92 -10.48 -3.74
CA GLU A 301 14.52 -10.57 -4.21
C GLU A 301 13.88 -9.17 -4.30
N ILE A 302 14.07 -8.33 -3.27
CA ILE A 302 13.50 -6.97 -3.22
C ILE A 302 14.21 -6.04 -4.21
N GLU A 303 15.53 -6.13 -4.34
CA GLU A 303 16.28 -5.33 -5.33
C GLU A 303 15.87 -5.68 -6.77
N HIS A 304 15.63 -6.97 -7.04
CA HIS A 304 15.11 -7.42 -8.32
C HIS A 304 13.71 -6.86 -8.58
N PHE A 305 12.81 -6.95 -7.59
CA PHE A 305 11.46 -6.41 -7.65
C PHE A 305 11.47 -4.90 -7.94
N ASP A 306 12.20 -4.12 -7.13
CA ASP A 306 12.38 -2.68 -7.27
C ASP A 306 12.85 -2.30 -8.67
N THR A 307 13.96 -2.89 -9.12
CA THR A 307 14.57 -2.57 -10.42
C THR A 307 13.65 -2.89 -11.58
N ARG A 308 12.95 -4.04 -11.53
CA ARG A 308 12.06 -4.47 -12.60
C ARG A 308 10.79 -3.65 -12.65
N VAL A 309 10.13 -3.44 -11.52
CA VAL A 309 8.90 -2.64 -11.48
C VAL A 309 9.20 -1.19 -11.88
N PHE A 310 10.27 -0.59 -11.37
CA PHE A 310 10.63 0.78 -11.71
C PHE A 310 10.87 0.98 -13.23
N ALA A 311 11.48 -0.01 -13.90
CA ALA A 311 11.75 0.05 -15.33
C ALA A 311 10.50 -0.25 -16.19
N THR A 312 9.71 -1.26 -15.81
CA THR A 312 8.62 -1.79 -16.62
C THR A 312 7.29 -1.06 -16.39
N GLU A 313 7.03 -0.52 -15.20
CA GLU A 313 5.78 0.17 -14.86
C GLU A 313 5.42 1.33 -15.81
N PRO A 314 6.33 2.29 -16.14
CA PRO A 314 6.03 3.31 -17.15
C PRO A 314 5.62 2.74 -18.51
N LEU A 315 6.29 1.66 -18.93
CA LEU A 315 6.05 1.03 -20.23
C LEU A 315 4.69 0.33 -20.24
N LEU A 316 4.33 -0.33 -19.14
CA LEU A 316 3.02 -0.92 -18.95
C LEU A 316 1.92 0.14 -19.01
N LYS A 317 2.07 1.26 -18.29
CA LYS A 317 1.12 2.37 -18.32
C LYS A 317 0.92 2.92 -19.73
N ILE A 318 2.00 3.09 -20.49
CA ILE A 318 1.95 3.56 -21.89
C ILE A 318 1.18 2.56 -22.77
N GLU A 319 1.47 1.26 -22.68
CA GLU A 319 0.78 0.26 -23.51
C GLU A 319 -0.69 0.08 -23.14
N LEU A 320 -1.05 0.20 -21.85
CA LEU A 320 -2.45 0.24 -21.40
C LEU A 320 -3.19 1.44 -21.99
N LEU A 321 -2.61 2.64 -21.89
CA LEU A 321 -3.18 3.87 -22.46
C LEU A 321 -3.26 3.81 -23.98
N ARG A 322 -2.27 3.22 -24.67
CA ARG A 322 -2.32 3.00 -26.13
C ARG A 322 -3.45 2.05 -26.54
N LYS A 323 -3.63 0.96 -25.79
CA LYS A 323 -4.73 0.02 -26.03
C LYS A 323 -6.08 0.71 -25.82
N ALA A 324 -6.24 1.46 -24.72
CA ALA A 324 -7.44 2.25 -24.45
C ALA A 324 -7.70 3.30 -25.55
N ALA A 325 -6.67 4.06 -25.95
CA ALA A 325 -6.77 5.08 -27.02
C ALA A 325 -7.26 4.46 -28.33
N LYS A 326 -6.73 3.30 -28.71
CA LYS A 326 -7.17 2.59 -29.91
C LYS A 326 -8.64 2.17 -29.81
N LEU A 327 -9.05 1.55 -28.71
CA LEU A 327 -10.42 1.10 -28.52
C LEU A 327 -11.42 2.27 -28.55
N ILE A 328 -11.08 3.40 -27.92
CA ILE A 328 -11.87 4.63 -27.95
C ILE A 328 -11.94 5.23 -29.35
N SER A 329 -10.84 5.22 -30.10
CA SER A 329 -10.81 5.71 -31.48
C SER A 329 -11.67 4.85 -32.40
N ASP A 330 -11.62 3.52 -32.25
CA ASP A 330 -12.49 2.59 -32.99
C ASP A 330 -13.97 2.88 -32.65
N ALA A 331 -14.32 2.99 -31.36
CA ALA A 331 -15.68 3.30 -30.92
C ALA A 331 -16.18 4.66 -31.44
N LYS A 332 -15.30 5.66 -31.53
CA LYS A 332 -15.60 6.97 -32.10
C LYS A 332 -15.99 6.87 -33.57
N ILE A 333 -15.25 6.07 -34.33
CA ILE A 333 -15.53 5.83 -35.76
C ILE A 333 -16.88 5.13 -35.90
N ASP A 334 -17.16 4.11 -35.08
CA ASP A 334 -18.42 3.38 -35.10
C ASP A 334 -19.63 4.30 -34.79
N ILE A 335 -19.51 5.20 -33.81
CA ILE A 335 -20.55 6.20 -33.51
C ILE A 335 -20.74 7.17 -34.68
N LEU A 336 -19.65 7.67 -35.26
CA LEU A 336 -19.72 8.60 -36.39
C LEU A 336 -20.35 7.94 -37.62
N ALA A 337 -20.05 6.67 -37.87
CA ALA A 337 -20.68 5.89 -38.92
C ALA A 337 -22.19 5.76 -38.69
N LYS A 338 -22.63 5.40 -37.47
CA LYS A 338 -24.06 5.33 -37.14
C LYS A 338 -24.78 6.68 -37.20
N LEU A 339 -24.12 7.76 -36.76
CA LEU A 339 -24.68 9.11 -36.90
C LEU A 339 -24.86 9.50 -38.37
N ALA A 340 -23.90 9.15 -39.23
CA ALA A 340 -23.98 9.37 -40.67
C ALA A 340 -25.09 8.51 -41.33
N GLU A 341 -25.22 7.24 -40.94
CA GLU A 341 -26.32 6.36 -41.37
C GLU A 341 -27.69 6.93 -40.99
N ASN A 342 -27.79 7.54 -39.81
CA ASN A 342 -29.02 8.15 -39.31
C ASN A 342 -29.24 9.60 -39.82
N GLY A 343 -28.33 10.14 -40.64
CA GLY A 343 -28.43 11.49 -41.21
C GLY A 343 -28.32 12.62 -40.17
N VAL A 344 -27.67 12.38 -39.02
CA VAL A 344 -27.53 13.36 -37.94
C VAL A 344 -26.22 14.14 -38.10
N GLU A 345 -26.31 15.46 -38.32
CA GLU A 345 -25.14 16.34 -38.35
C GLU A 345 -24.68 16.72 -36.94
N LEU A 346 -23.40 16.47 -36.64
CA LEU A 346 -22.75 16.96 -35.42
C LEU A 346 -22.29 18.41 -35.64
N ILE A 347 -23.01 19.36 -35.08
CA ILE A 347 -22.55 20.76 -35.02
C ILE A 347 -21.51 20.86 -33.89
N GLU A 348 -20.22 20.80 -34.24
CA GLU A 348 -19.15 21.17 -33.30
C GLU A 348 -19.11 22.70 -33.15
N ALA A 349 -19.18 23.19 -31.91
CA ALA A 349 -18.88 24.59 -31.63
C ALA A 349 -17.43 24.91 -32.07
N PRO A 350 -17.17 26.05 -32.74
CA PRO A 350 -15.85 26.37 -33.26
C PRO A 350 -14.78 26.33 -32.17
N LYS A 351 -13.66 25.62 -32.43
CA LYS A 351 -12.54 25.42 -31.49
C LYS A 351 -11.72 26.69 -31.16
N MET A 352 -12.17 27.87 -31.60
CA MET A 352 -11.62 29.16 -31.20
C MET A 352 -12.69 29.93 -30.44
N GLY A 353 -12.57 29.97 -29.11
CA GLY A 353 -13.17 31.06 -28.36
C GLY A 353 -12.59 32.36 -28.87
N LEU A 354 -13.45 33.31 -29.23
CA LEU A 354 -13.11 34.69 -29.63
C LEU A 354 -12.31 35.49 -28.57
N PHE A 355 -11.84 34.86 -27.50
CA PHE A 355 -11.10 35.44 -26.39
C PHE A 355 -10.00 34.49 -25.92
N SER A 356 -8.94 34.32 -26.72
CA SER A 356 -7.65 33.94 -26.14
C SER A 356 -7.09 35.14 -25.38
N PRO A 357 -6.55 34.98 -24.15
CA PRO A 357 -5.98 36.09 -23.42
C PRO A 357 -4.76 36.60 -24.19
N PRO A 358 -4.64 37.92 -24.43
CA PRO A 358 -3.46 38.45 -25.08
C PRO A 358 -2.27 38.17 -24.15
N SER A 359 -1.29 37.44 -24.66
CA SER A 359 0.02 37.27 -24.02
C SER A 359 0.52 38.62 -23.51
N LYS A 360 1.04 38.66 -22.28
CA LYS A 360 1.59 39.86 -21.60
C LYS A 360 2.73 40.53 -22.39
N SER A 361 2.38 41.31 -23.41
CA SER A 361 3.27 42.05 -24.30
C SER A 361 2.73 43.48 -24.47
N ILE A 362 3.63 44.47 -24.38
CA ILE A 362 3.33 45.92 -24.43
C ILE A 362 2.56 46.34 -25.70
N TYR A 363 2.65 45.59 -26.80
CA TYR A 363 2.03 45.93 -28.08
C TYR A 363 0.63 45.33 -28.30
N GLY A 364 0.19 44.38 -27.47
CA GLY A 364 -1.21 43.94 -27.48
C GLY A 364 -2.20 45.07 -27.18
N LEU A 365 -1.75 46.07 -26.39
CA LEU A 365 -2.47 47.32 -26.13
C LEU A 365 -2.49 48.27 -27.35
N MET A 366 -1.55 48.14 -28.29
CA MET A 366 -1.42 49.01 -29.47
C MET A 366 -2.34 48.59 -30.64
N LEU A 367 -2.64 47.29 -30.77
CA LEU A 367 -3.54 46.75 -31.81
C LEU A 367 -5.02 47.11 -31.57
N ALA A 368 -5.44 47.15 -30.30
CA ALA A 368 -6.76 47.67 -29.93
C ALA A 368 -6.93 49.16 -30.26
N TYR A 369 -5.84 49.94 -30.24
CA TYR A 369 -5.82 51.33 -30.66
C TYR A 369 -5.97 51.48 -32.20
N GLN A 370 -5.48 50.52 -32.99
CA GLN A 370 -5.66 50.49 -34.45
C GLN A 370 -7.07 50.08 -34.89
N GLN A 371 -7.75 49.20 -34.17
CA GLN A 371 -9.16 48.86 -34.50
C GLN A 371 -10.13 50.04 -34.27
N ARG A 372 -9.72 51.02 -33.46
CA ARG A 372 -10.35 52.35 -33.34
C ARG A 372 -10.27 53.19 -34.64
N GLN A 373 -9.46 52.79 -35.63
CA GLN A 373 -9.39 53.44 -36.95
C GLN A 373 -10.42 52.88 -37.96
N LEU A 374 -11.40 52.07 -37.53
CA LEU A 374 -12.63 51.72 -38.29
C LEU A 374 -13.57 52.92 -38.55
N ALA A 375 -13.01 54.12 -38.72
CA ALA A 375 -13.72 55.32 -39.10
C ALA A 375 -12.91 56.03 -40.19
N LEU A 376 -13.16 55.69 -41.47
CA LEU A 376 -13.08 56.54 -42.68
C LEU A 376 -12.97 55.67 -43.95
N VAL A 377 -14.01 55.76 -44.81
CA VAL A 377 -13.94 55.72 -46.30
C VAL A 377 -13.61 54.36 -46.95
N ASP A 378 -14.25 53.84 -48.00
CA ASP A 378 -15.38 54.17 -48.87
C ASP A 378 -15.74 52.86 -49.60
N THR A 379 -17.00 52.63 -49.96
CA THR A 379 -17.33 51.96 -51.23
C THR A 379 -18.74 52.36 -51.68
N PHE A 380 -18.79 53.52 -52.35
CA PHE A 380 -19.63 53.91 -53.48
C PHE A 380 -20.89 53.10 -53.84
N GLY A 381 -21.99 53.85 -54.03
CA GLY A 381 -23.06 53.53 -54.97
C GLY A 381 -24.37 54.31 -54.75
N GLY A 382 -24.41 55.62 -55.07
CA GLY A 382 -25.66 56.41 -55.16
C GLY A 382 -26.52 56.04 -56.40
N PRO A 383 -27.55 56.83 -56.81
CA PRO A 383 -27.98 58.14 -56.28
C PRO A 383 -29.52 58.36 -56.14
N CYS A 384 -29.85 59.52 -55.54
CA CYS A 384 -31.03 60.41 -55.69
C CYS A 384 -32.48 59.89 -55.51
N ILE A 385 -33.25 60.55 -54.62
CA ILE A 385 -34.24 61.60 -54.96
C ILE A 385 -34.69 62.31 -53.66
N ASP A 386 -34.85 63.64 -53.78
CA ASP A 386 -35.34 64.62 -52.82
C ASP A 386 -36.79 64.36 -52.35
N GLU A 387 -37.16 64.85 -51.16
CA GLU A 387 -38.19 65.91 -51.03
C GLU A 387 -38.34 66.35 -49.56
N ASP A 388 -38.56 67.66 -49.42
CA ASP A 388 -38.82 68.46 -48.23
C ASP A 388 -40.03 68.01 -47.39
N GLU A 389 -40.20 68.68 -46.24
CA GLU A 389 -41.31 68.64 -45.26
C GLU A 389 -41.06 67.70 -44.06
N THR A 390 -41.07 68.11 -42.79
CA THR A 390 -41.75 69.25 -42.16
C THR A 390 -41.11 69.54 -40.80
N GLU A 391 -40.73 70.80 -40.57
CA GLU A 391 -40.78 71.42 -39.25
C GLU A 391 -42.24 71.48 -38.76
N GLU A 392 -42.40 71.66 -37.44
CA GLU A 392 -43.65 71.81 -36.69
C GLU A 392 -44.41 70.52 -36.33
N LEU A 393 -44.24 70.06 -35.08
CA LEU A 393 -45.33 70.13 -34.10
C LEU A 393 -44.85 69.76 -32.68
N ASN A 394 -44.83 70.78 -31.82
CA ASN A 394 -45.16 70.72 -30.39
C ASN A 394 -44.22 69.92 -29.46
N ARG A 395 -43.26 70.54 -28.75
CA ARG A 395 -43.52 71.43 -27.59
C ARG A 395 -45.02 71.58 -27.25
N ALA A 396 -45.53 70.68 -26.41
CA ALA A 396 -46.40 71.00 -25.26
C ALA A 396 -47.14 69.74 -24.81
N PHE A 397 -46.62 69.11 -23.77
CA PHE A 397 -47.38 68.58 -22.65
C PHE A 397 -46.40 68.68 -21.48
N GLU A 398 -46.21 69.86 -20.89
CA GLU A 398 -47.03 70.36 -19.76
C GLU A 398 -47.27 69.27 -18.70
N LEU A 399 -46.28 69.08 -17.82
CA LEU A 399 -46.38 69.38 -16.38
C LEU A 399 -45.03 69.17 -15.67
#